data_AF-A0A3P1W119-F1
#
_entry.id   AF-A0A3P1W119-F1
#
_cell.length_a   1.000
_cell.length_b   1.000
_cell.length_c   1.000
_cell.angle_alpha   90.00
_cell.angle_beta   90.00
_cell.angle_gamma   90.00
#
_symmetry.space_group_name_H-M   'P 1'
#
loop_
_entity.id
_entity.type
_entity.pdbx_description
1 polymer ?
#
loop_
_entity_poly.entity_id
_entity_poly.type
_entity_poly.pdbx_seq_one_letter_code
_entity_poly.pdbx_strand_id
1 'polypeptide(L)'
;MRKTVFIIHLFLLSFIVIGSNMENYNKFEKFSIRMSLAKIPSYILFSTEKGQDDFFAQLNVGNYLSFSPTRSAYINSYEFFSDVLGSDFYVYETNKKGKIKDKSQIFKHNDSDFFANYYKGISGDKAEVKALGIVLAGVKVHNAADEYKITRYSASKGVLIQIPVNIAFYIKKISDTKLVWSKTDDYKVIDYTFILRNGKIIVKDRKDIIIMEIYREGNSLFINHSKSKEEIRVNKELSQFEYYTNGKHKSTTKYEVVK
;
A
#
# COMPACT_ATOMS: atom_id res chain seq x y z
N MET A 1 -54.00 25.26 20.76
CA MET A 1 -53.72 23.90 20.26
C MET A 1 -52.33 23.89 19.61
N ARG A 2 -51.51 22.90 19.97
CA ARG A 2 -50.17 22.64 19.40
C ARG A 2 -50.25 22.28 17.91
N LYS A 3 -49.16 22.62 17.21
CA LYS A 3 -48.41 21.86 16.16
C LYS A 3 -48.05 22.80 15.01
N THR A 4 -46.89 22.78 14.35
CA THR A 4 -45.54 22.25 14.52
C THR A 4 -44.80 22.87 13.33
N VAL A 5 -43.60 23.42 13.54
CA VAL A 5 -42.72 23.93 12.47
C VAL A 5 -42.16 22.75 11.68
N PHE A 6 -42.12 22.84 10.35
CA PHE A 6 -41.22 22.03 9.54
C PHE A 6 -40.42 22.95 8.60
N ILE A 7 -39.19 23.26 9.03
CA ILE A 7 -38.11 23.73 8.17
C ILE A 7 -37.41 22.46 7.68
N ILE A 8 -37.55 22.13 6.41
CA ILE A 8 -36.72 21.09 5.78
C ILE A 8 -35.41 21.78 5.36
N HIS A 9 -34.38 21.59 6.18
CA HIS A 9 -33.00 21.79 5.78
C HIS A 9 -32.65 20.80 4.65
N LEU A 10 -32.31 21.30 3.47
CA LEU A 10 -31.54 20.52 2.50
C LEU A 10 -30.10 20.41 3.01
N PHE A 11 -29.78 19.27 3.63
CA PHE A 11 -28.40 18.87 3.88
C PHE A 11 -27.78 18.36 2.58
N LEU A 12 -26.64 18.95 2.21
CA LEU A 12 -25.66 18.36 1.29
C LEU A 12 -25.23 16.99 1.83
N LEU A 13 -25.55 15.93 1.10
CA LEU A 13 -25.02 14.59 1.35
C LEU A 13 -23.56 14.53 0.88
N SER A 14 -22.65 15.03 1.72
CA SER A 14 -21.28 14.56 1.72
C SER A 14 -21.23 13.25 2.50
N PHE A 15 -21.30 12.12 1.80
CA PHE A 15 -20.88 10.86 2.39
C PHE A 15 -19.36 10.83 2.41
N ILE A 16 -18.77 11.25 3.54
CA ILE A 16 -17.53 10.62 3.94
C ILE A 16 -17.97 9.32 4.61
N VAL A 17 -17.71 8.19 3.94
CA VAL A 17 -17.72 6.90 4.63
C VAL A 17 -16.49 6.92 5.53
N ILE A 18 -16.60 7.55 6.70
CA ILE A 18 -15.71 7.26 7.81
C ILE A 18 -16.21 5.93 8.33
N GLY A 19 -15.67 4.85 7.76
CA GLY A 19 -15.84 3.53 8.35
C GLY A 19 -15.31 3.61 9.77
N SER A 20 -16.23 3.61 10.74
CA SER A 20 -15.93 3.36 12.14
C SER A 20 -15.31 1.97 12.25
N ASN A 21 -13.98 1.91 12.22
CA ASN A 21 -13.19 0.80 12.74
C ASN A 21 -11.99 1.40 13.45
N MET A 22 -12.30 2.12 14.52
CA MET A 22 -11.40 2.40 15.63
C MET A 22 -11.06 1.06 16.29
N GLU A 23 -9.94 0.42 15.92
CA GLU A 23 -9.21 -0.55 16.75
C GLU A 23 -7.92 -0.98 16.03
N ASN A 24 -6.80 -0.38 16.43
CA ASN A 24 -5.41 -0.84 16.28
C ASN A 24 -5.01 -1.47 14.92
N TYR A 25 -4.46 -0.64 14.02
CA TYR A 25 -3.94 -0.98 12.67
C TYR A 25 -2.72 -1.92 12.62
N ASN A 26 -2.50 -2.76 13.63
CA ASN A 26 -1.23 -3.44 13.81
C ASN A 26 -1.36 -4.83 14.44
N LYS A 27 -2.28 -5.66 13.93
CA LYS A 27 -2.47 -7.01 14.48
C LYS A 27 -2.49 -8.15 13.47
N PHE A 28 -2.36 -7.88 12.16
CA PHE A 28 -2.42 -8.93 11.13
C PHE A 28 -3.66 -9.85 11.27
N GLU A 29 -4.79 -9.27 11.67
CA GLU A 29 -6.02 -10.01 12.02
C GLU A 29 -7.00 -10.13 10.85
N LYS A 30 -7.18 -9.05 10.07
CA LYS A 30 -8.11 -9.02 8.93
C LYS A 30 -7.59 -8.22 7.73
N PHE A 31 -7.89 -8.69 6.52
CA PHE A 31 -7.75 -7.99 5.25
C PHE A 31 -8.79 -6.88 5.13
N SER A 32 -8.30 -5.67 4.89
CA SER A 32 -9.08 -4.49 4.49
C SER A 32 -8.45 -3.90 3.23
N ILE A 33 -9.24 -3.56 2.20
CA ILE A 33 -8.68 -3.06 0.93
C ILE A 33 -8.97 -1.57 0.83
N ARG A 34 -7.94 -0.78 0.47
CA ARG A 34 -8.08 0.64 0.15
C ARG A 34 -7.47 0.95 -1.21
N MET A 35 -8.15 1.79 -1.98
CA MET A 35 -7.58 2.32 -3.21
C MET A 35 -6.67 3.49 -2.86
N SER A 36 -5.48 3.57 -3.45
CA SER A 36 -4.58 4.70 -3.20
C SER A 36 -3.60 4.94 -4.34
N LEU A 37 -3.66 6.12 -4.94
CA LEU A 37 -2.75 6.52 -6.00
C LEU A 37 -1.55 7.33 -5.50
N ALA A 38 -1.33 7.33 -4.20
CA ALA A 38 -0.21 8.03 -3.62
C ALA A 38 1.11 7.42 -4.09
N LYS A 39 1.99 8.27 -4.62
CA LYS A 39 3.38 7.91 -4.91
C LYS A 39 4.16 7.96 -3.60
N ILE A 40 4.29 6.83 -2.93
CA ILE A 40 5.10 6.68 -1.70
C ILE A 40 6.27 5.77 -2.03
N PRO A 41 7.49 6.04 -1.53
CA PRO A 41 8.61 5.17 -1.81
C PRO A 41 8.33 3.78 -1.20
N SER A 42 8.55 2.72 -1.97
CA SER A 42 8.37 1.32 -1.55
C SER A 42 9.71 0.61 -1.54
N TYR A 43 9.94 -0.28 -0.58
CA TYR A 43 11.29 -0.82 -0.34
C TYR A 43 11.54 -2.17 -1.02
N ILE A 44 10.52 -3.03 -1.16
CA ILE A 44 10.72 -4.39 -1.66
C ILE A 44 9.68 -4.73 -2.71
N LEU A 45 10.15 -5.38 -3.77
CA LEU A 45 9.46 -5.61 -5.03
C LEU A 45 9.62 -7.06 -5.46
N PHE A 46 8.50 -7.76 -5.68
CA PHE A 46 8.53 -9.22 -5.96
C PHE A 46 8.12 -9.60 -7.39
N SER A 47 7.96 -8.63 -8.27
CA SER A 47 7.68 -8.83 -9.70
C SER A 47 7.92 -7.51 -10.43
N THR A 48 8.66 -7.49 -11.55
CA THR A 48 8.90 -6.25 -12.32
C THR A 48 8.71 -6.43 -13.81
N GLU A 49 8.06 -5.44 -14.42
CA GLU A 49 8.55 -4.84 -15.66
C GLU A 49 9.28 -3.54 -15.29
N LYS A 50 10.55 -3.37 -15.69
CA LYS A 50 11.32 -2.14 -15.39
C LYS A 50 10.78 -0.93 -16.15
N GLY A 51 10.80 0.25 -15.51
CA GLY A 51 10.73 1.56 -16.18
C GLY A 51 9.35 2.17 -16.32
N GLN A 52 8.46 2.01 -15.34
CA GLN A 52 7.09 2.54 -15.39
C GLN A 52 6.72 3.21 -14.07
N ASP A 53 5.82 4.19 -14.12
CA ASP A 53 5.24 4.79 -12.92
C ASP A 53 4.51 3.71 -12.10
N ASP A 54 4.88 3.59 -10.83
CA ASP A 54 4.18 2.71 -9.89
C ASP A 54 2.91 3.41 -9.38
N PHE A 55 1.76 2.82 -9.66
CA PHE A 55 0.46 3.23 -9.14
C PHE A 55 -0.04 2.13 -8.23
N PHE A 56 -0.69 2.41 -7.12
CA PHE A 56 -0.95 1.36 -6.14
C PHE A 56 -2.45 1.10 -5.92
N ALA A 57 -2.82 -0.16 -5.69
CA ALA A 57 -3.94 -0.56 -4.88
C ALA A 57 -3.34 -1.09 -3.58
N GLN A 58 -3.83 -0.68 -2.43
CA GLN A 58 -3.25 -1.14 -1.19
C GLN A 58 -4.18 -2.08 -0.45
N LEU A 59 -3.60 -3.18 -0.01
CA LEU A 59 -4.28 -4.13 0.85
C LEU A 59 -3.75 -3.91 2.25
N ASN A 60 -4.62 -3.38 3.09
CA ASN A 60 -4.33 -3.21 4.49
C ASN A 60 -4.50 -4.56 5.22
N VAL A 61 -3.36 -5.15 5.55
CA VAL A 61 -3.19 -6.07 6.68
C VAL A 61 -1.88 -5.75 7.32
N GLY A 62 -1.92 -5.34 8.59
CA GLY A 62 -0.71 -4.90 9.26
C GLY A 62 0.03 -3.82 8.45
N ASN A 63 -0.72 -3.06 7.64
CA ASN A 63 -0.32 -1.82 6.97
C ASN A 63 0.75 -1.81 5.85
N TYR A 64 1.29 -2.91 5.28
CA TYR A 64 2.45 -2.73 4.36
C TYR A 64 2.30 -3.22 2.92
N LEU A 65 1.24 -3.95 2.53
CA LEU A 65 1.18 -4.54 1.19
C LEU A 65 0.50 -3.64 0.16
N SER A 66 1.20 -3.32 -0.92
CA SER A 66 0.66 -2.60 -2.07
C SER A 66 0.80 -3.41 -3.37
N PHE A 67 -0.09 -3.14 -4.32
CA PHE A 67 -0.17 -3.81 -5.61
C PHE A 67 -0.16 -2.79 -6.73
N SER A 68 0.67 -2.97 -7.76
CA SER A 68 0.72 -2.08 -8.91
C SER A 68 0.07 -2.69 -10.15
N PRO A 69 -0.60 -1.88 -10.99
CA PRO A 69 -1.08 -2.22 -12.34
C PRO A 69 -0.04 -2.95 -13.23
N THR A 70 1.25 -2.87 -12.89
CA THR A 70 2.35 -3.61 -13.53
C THR A 70 2.43 -5.09 -13.13
N ARG A 71 1.43 -5.61 -12.41
CA ARG A 71 1.39 -6.96 -11.82
C ARG A 71 2.48 -7.17 -10.77
N SER A 72 2.73 -6.14 -9.99
CA SER A 72 3.77 -6.11 -8.96
C SER A 72 3.13 -5.99 -7.58
N ALA A 73 3.70 -6.66 -6.58
CA ALA A 73 3.41 -6.40 -5.17
C ALA A 73 4.63 -5.78 -4.51
N TYR A 74 4.38 -4.85 -3.60
CA TYR A 74 5.40 -4.10 -2.90
C TYR A 74 5.11 -4.03 -1.42
N ILE A 75 6.18 -3.82 -0.66
CA ILE A 75 6.11 -3.53 0.75
C ILE A 75 6.37 -2.04 0.97
N ASN A 76 5.36 -1.35 1.47
CA ASN A 76 5.40 0.04 1.88
C ASN A 76 5.96 0.15 3.30
N SER A 77 7.29 0.26 3.40
CA SER A 77 7.97 0.40 4.68
C SER A 77 7.76 1.76 5.35
N TYR A 78 7.29 2.79 4.64
CA TYR A 78 7.09 4.12 5.23
C TYR A 78 5.88 4.17 6.15
N GLU A 79 4.85 3.39 5.85
CA GLU A 79 3.74 3.19 6.77
C GLU A 79 4.23 2.46 8.02
N PHE A 80 5.10 1.45 7.88
CA PHE A 80 5.73 0.77 9.02
C PHE A 80 6.56 1.73 9.88
N PHE A 81 7.37 2.56 9.24
CA PHE A 81 8.13 3.60 9.93
C PHE A 81 7.22 4.56 10.67
N SER A 82 6.15 5.02 10.01
CA SER A 82 5.16 5.90 10.61
C SER A 82 4.50 5.25 11.83
N ASP A 83 4.08 3.98 11.72
CA ASP A 83 3.47 3.22 12.81
C ASP A 83 4.41 3.02 14.00
N VAL A 84 5.71 2.78 13.75
CA VAL A 84 6.69 2.60 14.82
C VAL A 84 7.06 3.93 15.47
N LEU A 85 7.19 4.99 14.69
CA LEU A 85 7.58 6.31 15.18
C LEU A 85 6.42 7.03 15.88
N GLY A 86 5.19 6.85 15.42
CA GLY A 86 4.00 7.55 15.93
C GLY A 86 4.07 9.06 15.70
N SER A 87 4.78 9.50 14.66
CA SER A 87 5.02 10.93 14.39
C SER A 87 5.38 11.17 12.94
N ASP A 88 5.17 12.40 12.48
CA ASP A 88 5.67 12.89 11.20
C ASP A 88 7.19 12.77 11.15
N PHE A 89 7.75 12.37 10.02
CA PHE A 89 9.20 12.23 9.86
C PHE A 89 9.64 12.54 8.44
N TYR A 90 10.92 12.85 8.27
CA TYR A 90 11.55 12.86 6.96
C TYR A 90 12.84 12.05 7.01
N VAL A 91 13.28 11.55 5.86
CA VAL A 91 14.58 10.89 5.72
C VAL A 91 15.59 11.82 5.08
N TYR A 92 16.86 11.60 5.40
CA TYR A 92 17.94 12.41 4.85
C TYR A 92 19.25 11.65 4.70
N GLU A 93 20.11 12.16 3.82
CA GLU A 93 21.49 11.70 3.67
C GLU A 93 22.46 12.73 4.25
N THR A 94 23.57 12.24 4.82
CA THR A 94 24.66 13.08 5.32
C THR A 94 25.94 12.85 4.55
N ASN A 95 26.74 13.89 4.36
CA ASN A 95 28.12 13.74 3.89
C ASN A 95 29.04 13.14 4.98
N LYS A 96 30.31 12.86 4.63
CA LYS A 96 31.33 12.33 5.57
C LYS A 96 31.57 13.22 6.81
N LYS A 97 31.16 14.48 6.78
CA LYS A 97 31.29 15.45 7.90
C LYS A 97 29.97 15.61 8.69
N GLY A 98 28.96 14.80 8.41
CA GLY A 98 27.66 14.83 9.10
C GLY A 98 26.69 15.92 8.63
N LYS A 99 27.01 16.71 7.59
CA LYS A 99 26.07 17.71 7.06
C LYS A 99 25.02 17.05 6.17
N ILE A 100 23.76 17.44 6.35
CA ILE A 100 22.64 17.01 5.50
C ILE A 100 22.87 17.46 4.06
N LYS A 101 22.73 16.54 3.11
CA LYS A 101 22.91 16.80 1.68
C LYS A 101 21.60 16.74 0.92
N ASP A 102 20.80 15.73 1.21
CA ASP A 102 19.55 15.44 0.50
C ASP A 102 18.48 15.10 1.55
N LYS A 103 17.30 15.73 1.44
CA LYS A 103 16.18 15.60 2.38
C LYS A 103 14.91 15.25 1.61
N SER A 104 14.17 14.25 2.10
CA SER A 104 12.88 13.89 1.53
C SER A 104 11.80 14.91 1.86
N GLN A 105 10.63 14.76 1.23
CA GLN A 105 9.39 15.31 1.78
C GLN A 105 9.12 14.76 3.19
N ILE A 106 8.26 15.45 3.93
CA ILE A 106 7.76 14.97 5.22
C ILE A 106 6.73 13.89 4.96
N PHE A 107 6.94 12.73 5.57
CA PHE A 107 5.96 11.66 5.68
C PHE A 107 5.10 11.91 6.89
N LYS A 108 3.83 12.22 6.65
CA LYS A 108 2.85 12.50 7.69
C LYS A 108 2.32 11.23 8.32
N HIS A 109 2.32 11.20 9.63
CA HIS A 109 1.67 10.19 10.43
C HIS A 109 0.16 10.42 10.50
N ASN A 110 -0.56 9.33 10.67
CA ASN A 110 -1.99 9.35 10.92
C ASN A 110 -2.35 8.05 11.64
N ASP A 111 -2.90 8.18 12.84
CA ASP A 111 -3.28 7.03 13.67
C ASP A 111 -4.38 6.17 13.05
N SER A 112 -5.16 6.74 12.12
CA SER A 112 -6.29 6.08 11.46
C SER A 112 -5.93 5.57 10.06
N ASP A 113 -5.27 6.38 9.25
CA ASP A 113 -4.92 5.99 7.89
C ASP A 113 -3.76 6.82 7.37
N PHE A 114 -2.58 6.21 7.29
CA PHE A 114 -1.38 6.83 6.72
C PHE A 114 -1.64 7.45 5.33
N PHE A 115 -2.53 6.85 4.53
CA PHE A 115 -2.82 7.33 3.17
C PHE A 115 -3.77 8.52 3.10
N ALA A 116 -4.50 8.81 4.18
CA ALA A 116 -5.32 10.03 4.30
C ALA A 116 -4.53 11.30 3.92
N ASN A 117 -3.23 11.28 4.20
CA ASN A 117 -2.32 12.40 3.93
C ASN A 117 -1.91 12.56 2.45
N TYR A 118 -2.15 11.55 1.61
CA TYR A 118 -1.62 11.50 0.24
C TYR A 118 -2.69 11.29 -0.84
N TYR A 119 -3.96 11.48 -0.47
CA TYR A 119 -5.08 11.28 -1.39
C TYR A 119 -5.28 12.46 -2.35
N LYS A 120 -5.20 12.15 -3.65
CA LYS A 120 -5.77 12.95 -4.74
C LYS A 120 -6.43 12.00 -5.76
N GLY A 121 -7.63 12.33 -6.23
CA GLY A 121 -8.29 11.60 -7.33
C GLY A 121 -8.99 10.28 -6.95
N ILE A 122 -9.50 10.17 -5.72
CA ILE A 122 -10.24 9.01 -5.22
C ILE A 122 -11.74 9.33 -5.10
N SER A 123 -12.58 8.44 -5.61
CA SER A 123 -14.02 8.36 -5.30
C SER A 123 -14.30 7.05 -4.55
N GLY A 124 -15.51 6.91 -4.00
CA GLY A 124 -15.86 5.73 -3.17
C GLY A 124 -15.74 4.38 -3.88
N ASP A 125 -15.77 4.36 -5.21
CA ASP A 125 -15.80 3.17 -6.07
C ASP A 125 -14.59 3.02 -7.00
N LYS A 126 -13.73 4.04 -7.09
CA LYS A 126 -12.54 4.01 -7.94
C LYS A 126 -11.47 5.02 -7.54
N ALA A 127 -10.24 4.76 -7.98
CA ALA A 127 -9.15 5.72 -7.98
C ALA A 127 -8.49 5.70 -9.37
N GLU A 128 -8.33 6.87 -9.99
CA GLU A 128 -7.75 7.02 -11.34
C GLU A 128 -6.55 7.97 -11.36
N VAL A 129 -5.48 7.56 -12.06
CA VAL A 129 -4.35 8.43 -12.36
C VAL A 129 -4.58 9.03 -13.73
N LYS A 130 -4.55 10.37 -13.80
CA LYS A 130 -4.71 11.10 -15.05
C LYS A 130 -3.46 11.90 -15.37
N ALA A 131 -3.04 11.87 -16.62
CA ALA A 131 -2.09 12.82 -17.18
C ALA A 131 -2.71 13.45 -18.43
N LEU A 132 -2.72 14.78 -18.49
CA LEU A 132 -3.31 15.53 -19.62
C LEU A 132 -4.75 15.11 -19.96
N GLY A 133 -5.56 14.79 -18.94
CA GLY A 133 -6.95 14.34 -19.09
C GLY A 133 -7.12 12.84 -19.43
N ILE A 134 -6.03 12.11 -19.66
CA ILE A 134 -6.06 10.69 -20.03
C ILE A 134 -5.81 9.81 -18.80
N VAL A 135 -6.66 8.80 -18.57
CA VAL A 135 -6.46 7.81 -17.50
C VAL A 135 -5.33 6.87 -17.88
N LEU A 136 -4.27 6.84 -17.08
CA LEU A 136 -3.09 5.99 -17.30
C LEU A 136 -3.18 4.66 -16.55
N ALA A 137 -3.81 4.69 -15.37
CA ALA A 137 -4.04 3.55 -14.51
C ALA A 137 -5.23 3.83 -13.58
N GLY A 138 -5.83 2.77 -13.06
CA GLY A 138 -6.85 2.90 -12.03
C GLY A 138 -7.15 1.61 -11.31
N VAL A 139 -7.77 1.79 -10.14
CA VAL A 139 -8.36 0.72 -9.33
C VAL A 139 -9.84 1.02 -9.27
N LYS A 140 -10.68 -0.01 -9.39
CA LYS A 140 -12.12 0.14 -9.17
C LYS A 140 -12.70 -1.10 -8.52
N VAL A 141 -13.81 -0.93 -7.82
CA VAL A 141 -14.66 -2.05 -7.40
C VAL A 141 -15.12 -2.81 -8.65
N HIS A 142 -15.14 -4.14 -8.58
CA HIS A 142 -15.46 -5.02 -9.69
C HIS A 142 -16.47 -6.08 -9.24
N ASN A 143 -17.63 -6.14 -9.89
CA ASN A 143 -18.74 -7.09 -9.65
C ASN A 143 -19.41 -7.04 -8.26
N ALA A 144 -18.65 -6.92 -7.17
CA ALA A 144 -19.15 -6.93 -5.80
C ALA A 144 -18.25 -6.11 -4.87
N ALA A 145 -18.74 -5.86 -3.65
CA ALA A 145 -17.91 -5.37 -2.56
C ALA A 145 -16.74 -6.34 -2.32
N ASP A 146 -15.57 -5.79 -1.99
CA ASP A 146 -14.31 -6.50 -1.76
C ASP A 146 -13.67 -7.22 -2.96
N GLU A 147 -14.14 -6.93 -4.17
CA GLU A 147 -13.53 -7.37 -5.42
C GLU A 147 -13.09 -6.15 -6.23
N TYR A 148 -11.84 -6.17 -6.71
CA TYR A 148 -11.18 -5.00 -7.28
C TYR A 148 -10.48 -5.35 -8.57
N LYS A 149 -10.71 -4.51 -9.58
CA LYS A 149 -9.98 -4.54 -10.84
C LYS A 149 -8.91 -3.45 -10.81
N ILE A 150 -7.67 -3.88 -10.97
CA ILE A 150 -6.50 -2.99 -11.07
C ILE A 150 -6.07 -2.99 -12.52
N THR A 151 -6.13 -1.83 -13.16
CA THR A 151 -5.91 -1.68 -14.60
C THR A 151 -4.81 -0.68 -14.89
N ARG A 152 -3.97 -1.03 -15.84
CA ARG A 152 -3.07 -0.11 -16.54
C ARG A 152 -3.62 0.09 -17.95
N TYR A 153 -3.73 1.36 -18.36
CA TYR A 153 -4.28 1.75 -19.66
C TYR A 153 -3.20 2.24 -20.64
N SER A 154 -1.99 2.58 -20.18
CA SER A 154 -0.96 3.20 -21.04
C SER A 154 0.46 2.66 -20.81
N ALA A 155 1.19 2.41 -21.91
CA ALA A 155 2.65 2.36 -21.92
C ALA A 155 3.18 3.41 -22.91
N SER A 156 3.89 4.43 -22.44
CA SER A 156 4.56 5.40 -23.30
C SER A 156 5.88 4.80 -23.81
N LYS A 157 5.95 4.45 -25.09
CA LYS A 157 7.22 4.40 -25.83
C LYS A 157 7.18 5.45 -26.93
N GLY A 158 7.53 6.69 -26.57
CA GLY A 158 8.15 7.66 -27.49
C GLY A 158 7.36 8.17 -28.72
N VAL A 159 6.05 7.95 -28.84
CA VAL A 159 5.27 8.45 -29.99
C VAL A 159 3.96 9.08 -29.51
N LEU A 160 3.52 10.13 -30.22
CA LEU A 160 2.23 10.85 -30.09
C LEU A 160 0.97 9.95 -30.13
N ILE A 161 1.12 8.63 -30.26
CA ILE A 161 0.03 7.66 -30.39
C ILE A 161 0.10 6.71 -29.19
N GLN A 162 -0.87 6.87 -28.29
CA GLN A 162 -1.05 6.03 -27.12
C GLN A 162 -1.77 4.74 -27.52
N ILE A 163 -1.05 3.61 -27.59
CA ILE A 163 -1.65 2.30 -27.82
C ILE A 163 -2.14 1.76 -26.46
N PRO A 164 -3.44 1.51 -26.26
CA PRO A 164 -3.96 0.99 -25.00
C PRO A 164 -3.53 -0.47 -24.83
N VAL A 165 -2.50 -0.72 -24.02
CA VAL A 165 -2.21 -2.05 -23.51
C VAL A 165 -3.04 -2.21 -22.24
N ASN A 166 -4.22 -2.81 -22.35
CA ASN A 166 -5.06 -3.10 -21.19
C ASN A 166 -4.46 -4.26 -20.40
N ILE A 167 -3.59 -3.96 -19.44
CA ILE A 167 -3.16 -4.94 -18.44
C ILE A 167 -4.07 -4.78 -17.24
N ALA A 168 -4.87 -5.80 -16.97
CA ALA A 168 -5.67 -5.87 -15.76
C ALA A 168 -5.31 -7.10 -14.93
N PHE A 169 -5.54 -6.98 -13.64
CA PHE A 169 -5.65 -8.12 -12.73
C PHE A 169 -6.66 -7.80 -11.64
N TYR A 170 -7.02 -8.84 -10.92
CA TYR A 170 -8.19 -8.88 -10.08
C TYR A 170 -7.81 -9.39 -8.70
N ILE A 171 -8.24 -8.65 -7.68
CA ILE A 171 -8.03 -8.98 -6.28
C ILE A 171 -9.39 -9.18 -5.64
N LYS A 172 -9.57 -10.28 -4.91
CA LYS A 172 -10.82 -10.58 -4.20
C LYS A 172 -10.55 -11.02 -2.79
N LYS A 173 -11.21 -10.36 -1.84
CA LYS A 173 -11.30 -10.85 -0.47
C LYS A 173 -12.24 -12.04 -0.44
N ILE A 174 -11.73 -13.19 -0.01
CA ILE A 174 -12.52 -14.42 0.16
C ILE A 174 -13.07 -14.50 1.58
N SER A 175 -12.30 -14.00 2.55
CA SER A 175 -12.70 -13.85 3.96
C SER A 175 -11.84 -12.77 4.61
N ASP A 176 -12.10 -12.47 5.88
CA ASP A 176 -11.23 -11.59 6.67
C ASP A 176 -9.77 -12.04 6.67
N THR A 177 -9.48 -13.33 6.55
CA THR A 177 -8.12 -13.87 6.64
C THR A 177 -7.61 -14.44 5.33
N LYS A 178 -8.35 -14.29 4.22
CA LYS A 178 -7.95 -14.84 2.91
C LYS A 178 -8.27 -13.90 1.76
N LEU A 179 -7.30 -13.73 0.88
CA LEU A 179 -7.42 -12.96 -0.35
C LEU A 179 -6.76 -13.70 -1.51
N VAL A 180 -7.30 -13.51 -2.70
CA VAL A 180 -6.76 -14.09 -3.93
C VAL A 180 -6.49 -13.03 -4.97
N TRP A 181 -5.43 -13.27 -5.76
CA TRP A 181 -5.07 -12.50 -6.92
C TRP A 181 -5.16 -13.41 -8.15
N SER A 182 -5.94 -12.98 -9.15
CA SER A 182 -5.97 -13.57 -10.49
C SER A 182 -5.69 -12.56 -11.60
N LYS A 183 -5.15 -13.01 -12.72
CA LYS A 183 -5.12 -12.27 -13.99
C LYS A 183 -6.48 -12.19 -14.69
N THR A 184 -7.43 -13.05 -14.34
CA THR A 184 -8.79 -13.09 -14.92
C THR A 184 -9.84 -12.82 -13.86
N ASP A 185 -10.97 -12.23 -14.27
CA ASP A 185 -12.10 -11.95 -13.37
C ASP A 185 -12.96 -13.18 -13.06
N ASP A 186 -12.77 -14.28 -13.78
CA ASP A 186 -13.45 -15.54 -13.49
C ASP A 186 -12.79 -16.34 -12.35
N TYR A 187 -11.61 -15.91 -11.87
CA TYR A 187 -10.84 -16.54 -10.80
C TYR A 187 -10.60 -18.05 -10.99
N LYS A 188 -10.69 -18.58 -12.23
CA LYS A 188 -10.42 -20.00 -12.51
C LYS A 188 -8.95 -20.36 -12.27
N VAL A 189 -8.06 -19.39 -12.47
CA VAL A 189 -6.64 -19.51 -12.16
C VAL A 189 -6.27 -18.46 -11.12
N ILE A 190 -5.82 -18.91 -9.96
CA ILE A 190 -5.30 -18.03 -8.91
C ILE A 190 -3.78 -17.96 -9.03
N ASP A 191 -3.26 -16.77 -9.33
CA ASP A 191 -1.82 -16.54 -9.41
C ASP A 191 -1.18 -16.54 -8.02
N TYR A 192 -1.82 -15.86 -7.07
CA TYR A 192 -1.36 -15.80 -5.67
C TYR A 192 -2.51 -15.86 -4.67
N THR A 193 -2.28 -16.57 -3.56
CA THR A 193 -3.18 -16.59 -2.40
C THR A 193 -2.47 -15.95 -1.21
N PHE A 194 -3.14 -15.00 -0.56
CA PHE A 194 -2.67 -14.32 0.64
C PHE A 194 -3.51 -14.81 1.82
N ILE A 195 -2.84 -15.22 2.89
CA ILE A 195 -3.47 -15.82 4.06
C ILE A 195 -2.93 -15.13 5.32
N LEU A 196 -3.84 -14.76 6.22
CA LEU A 196 -3.48 -14.34 7.57
C LEU A 196 -3.48 -15.54 8.50
N ARG A 197 -2.35 -15.76 9.15
CA ARG A 197 -2.21 -16.83 10.14
C ARG A 197 -1.14 -16.45 11.15
N ASN A 198 -1.48 -16.53 12.43
CA ASN A 198 -0.55 -16.36 13.55
C ASN A 198 0.24 -15.04 13.47
N GLY A 199 -0.44 -13.93 13.16
CA GLY A 199 0.21 -12.61 13.06
C GLY A 199 1.09 -12.42 11.82
N LYS A 200 1.00 -13.33 10.83
CA LYS A 200 1.77 -13.26 9.58
C LYS A 200 0.86 -13.18 8.36
N ILE A 201 1.34 -12.48 7.33
CA ILE A 201 0.86 -12.66 5.95
C ILE A 201 1.68 -13.79 5.34
N ILE A 202 0.99 -14.81 4.85
CA ILE A 202 1.59 -15.91 4.08
C ILE A 202 1.13 -15.74 2.64
N VAL A 203 2.09 -15.65 1.72
CA VAL A 203 1.83 -15.57 0.27
C VAL A 203 2.19 -16.91 -0.35
N LYS A 204 1.23 -17.49 -1.06
CA LYS A 204 1.40 -18.72 -1.80
C LYS A 204 1.24 -18.48 -3.31
N ASP A 205 2.02 -19.18 -4.11
CA ASP A 205 1.88 -19.18 -5.57
C ASP A 205 0.76 -20.13 -6.05
N ARG A 206 0.58 -20.20 -7.36
CA ARG A 206 -0.38 -21.11 -8.02
C ARG A 206 -0.18 -22.61 -7.71
N LYS A 207 0.99 -23.02 -7.20
CA LYS A 207 1.31 -24.41 -6.82
C LYS A 207 1.11 -24.65 -5.32
N ASP A 208 0.49 -23.70 -4.60
CA ASP A 208 0.34 -23.69 -3.15
C ASP A 208 1.67 -23.66 -2.38
N ILE A 209 2.77 -23.26 -3.04
CA ILE A 209 4.09 -23.13 -2.41
C ILE A 209 4.15 -21.77 -1.72
N ILE A 210 4.57 -21.75 -0.45
CA ILE A 210 4.84 -20.50 0.28
C ILE A 210 6.05 -19.82 -0.35
N ILE A 211 5.85 -18.65 -0.93
CA ILE A 211 6.90 -17.85 -1.57
C ILE A 211 7.37 -16.69 -0.72
N MET A 212 6.54 -16.29 0.26
CA MET A 212 6.81 -15.16 1.13
C MET A 212 6.02 -15.25 2.44
N GLU A 213 6.66 -14.85 3.53
CA GLU A 213 5.99 -14.51 4.78
C GLU A 213 6.34 -13.07 5.18
N ILE A 214 5.36 -12.29 5.62
CA ILE A 214 5.55 -10.93 6.15
C ILE A 214 5.01 -10.89 7.57
N TYR A 215 5.79 -10.39 8.52
CA TYR A 215 5.34 -10.23 9.91
C TYR A 215 6.15 -9.17 10.63
N ARG A 216 5.57 -8.61 11.68
CA ARG A 216 6.21 -7.63 12.54
C ARG A 216 6.58 -8.23 13.88
N GLU A 217 7.72 -7.82 14.42
CA GLU A 217 8.13 -8.10 15.80
C GLU A 217 8.76 -6.84 16.39
N GLY A 218 8.08 -6.21 17.34
CA GLY A 218 8.52 -4.94 17.93
C GLY A 218 8.71 -3.83 16.89
N ASN A 219 9.95 -3.36 16.78
CA ASN A 219 10.38 -2.32 15.84
C ASN A 219 11.00 -2.88 14.55
N SER A 220 10.78 -4.17 14.27
CA SER A 220 11.26 -4.84 13.06
C SER A 220 10.11 -5.40 12.21
N LEU A 221 10.22 -5.20 10.90
CA LEU A 221 9.37 -5.83 9.88
C LEU A 221 10.21 -6.88 9.15
N PHE A 222 9.77 -8.13 9.22
CA PHE A 222 10.43 -9.29 8.63
C PHE A 222 9.71 -9.75 7.38
N ILE A 223 10.52 -10.07 6.38
CA ILE A 223 10.06 -10.41 5.04
C ILE A 223 10.89 -11.60 4.58
N ASN A 224 10.32 -12.79 4.73
CA ASN A 224 11.00 -14.05 4.50
C ASN A 224 10.60 -14.63 3.15
N HIS A 225 11.58 -14.84 2.29
CA HIS A 225 11.47 -15.63 1.07
C HIS A 225 12.04 -17.03 1.28
N SER A 226 11.85 -17.89 0.28
CA SER A 226 12.46 -19.22 0.25
C SER A 226 14.00 -19.20 0.31
N LYS A 227 14.65 -18.12 -0.13
CA LYS A 227 16.13 -18.01 -0.24
C LYS A 227 16.75 -16.85 0.53
N SER A 228 15.94 -15.92 1.04
CA SER A 228 16.42 -14.74 1.74
C SER A 228 15.48 -14.37 2.88
N LYS A 229 16.04 -13.78 3.93
CA LYS A 229 15.29 -13.14 5.01
C LYS A 229 15.69 -11.68 5.06
N GLU A 230 14.72 -10.81 4.90
CA GLU A 230 14.91 -9.38 4.98
C GLU A 230 14.33 -8.88 6.30
N GLU A 231 15.03 -7.94 6.94
CA GLU A 231 14.57 -7.25 8.12
C GLU A 231 14.74 -5.76 7.90
N ILE A 232 13.65 -5.03 8.12
CA ILE A 232 13.63 -3.58 8.20
C ILE A 232 13.43 -3.23 9.67
N ARG A 233 14.42 -2.56 10.28
CA ARG A 233 14.39 -2.20 11.70
C ARG A 233 14.37 -0.70 11.90
N VAL A 234 13.55 -0.23 12.82
CA VAL A 234 13.56 1.17 13.28
C VAL A 234 14.41 1.28 14.54
N ASN A 235 15.57 1.93 14.41
CA ASN A 235 16.43 2.26 15.54
C ASN A 235 16.13 3.69 16.00
N LYS A 236 15.41 3.82 17.12
CA LYS A 236 15.02 5.11 17.70
C LYS A 236 16.19 5.87 18.33
N GLU A 237 17.09 5.16 18.98
CA GLU A 237 18.25 5.75 19.67
C GLU A 237 19.21 6.43 18.69
N LEU A 238 19.41 5.82 17.52
CA LEU A 238 20.31 6.36 16.48
C LEU A 238 19.58 7.17 15.39
N SER A 239 18.26 7.37 15.54
CA SER A 239 17.40 8.05 14.56
C SER A 239 17.63 7.55 13.13
N GLN A 240 17.57 6.22 12.96
CA GLN A 240 17.83 5.58 11.68
C GLN A 240 16.98 4.34 11.40
N PHE A 241 16.69 4.10 10.13
CA PHE A 241 16.16 2.84 9.63
C PHE A 241 17.32 1.96 9.16
N GLU A 242 17.31 0.71 9.59
CA GLU A 242 18.36 -0.27 9.30
C GLU A 242 17.80 -1.39 8.44
N TYR A 243 18.57 -1.82 7.45
CA TYR A 243 18.17 -2.85 6.51
C TYR A 243 19.14 -4.01 6.56
N TYR A 244 18.60 -5.21 6.77
CA TYR A 244 19.37 -6.44 6.87
C TYR A 244 18.90 -7.46 5.84
N THR A 245 19.85 -8.25 5.34
CA THR A 245 19.56 -9.46 4.55
C THR A 245 20.32 -10.63 5.13
N ASN A 246 19.62 -11.71 5.47
CA ASN A 246 20.16 -12.90 6.11
C ASN A 246 20.97 -12.57 7.37
N GLY A 247 20.44 -11.64 8.18
CA GLY A 247 21.07 -11.16 9.41
C GLY A 247 22.28 -10.23 9.22
N LYS A 248 22.70 -9.97 7.98
CA LYS A 248 23.82 -9.05 7.68
C LYS A 248 23.29 -7.66 7.38
N HIS A 249 23.80 -6.66 8.09
CA HIS A 249 23.51 -5.25 7.84
C HIS A 249 23.91 -4.87 6.40
N LYS A 250 23.03 -4.15 5.70
CA LYS A 250 23.21 -3.76 4.30
C LYS A 250 23.32 -2.26 4.13
N SER A 251 22.42 -1.52 4.77
CA SER A 251 22.37 -0.08 4.63
C SER A 251 21.60 0.55 5.78
N THR A 252 21.65 1.88 5.83
CA THR A 252 20.97 2.68 6.83
C THR A 252 20.48 3.96 6.19
N THR A 253 19.29 4.39 6.59
CA THR A 253 18.71 5.68 6.20
C THR A 253 18.46 6.48 7.47
N LYS A 254 19.02 7.68 7.57
CA LYS A 254 18.75 8.58 8.70
C LYS A 254 17.36 9.18 8.57
N TYR A 255 16.70 9.39 9.70
CA TYR A 255 15.43 10.12 9.76
C TYR A 255 15.46 11.15 10.89
N GLU A 256 14.56 12.12 10.79
CA GLU A 256 14.28 13.06 11.87
C GLU A 256 12.77 13.18 12.03
N VAL A 257 12.31 13.18 13.28
CA VAL A 257 10.91 13.38 13.64
C VAL A 257 10.61 14.88 13.61
N VAL A 258 9.50 15.24 12.97
CA VAL A 258 8.99 16.61 12.96
C VAL A 258 8.17 16.82 14.23
N LYS A 259 8.55 17.84 15.00
CA LYS A 259 7.83 18.26 16.22
C LYS A 259 6.67 19.18 15.90
#